data_AF-A0A969DWR7-F1
#
_entry.id   AF-A0A969DWR7-F1
#
_cell.length_a   1.000
_cell.length_b   1.000
_cell.length_c   1.000
_cell.angle_alpha   90.00
_cell.angle_beta   90.00
_cell.angle_gamma   90.00
#
_symmetry.space_group_name_H-M   'P 1'
#
loop_
_entity.id
_entity.type
_entity.pdbx_description
1 polymer ?
#
loop_
_entity_poly.entity_id
_entity_poly.type
_entity_poly.pdbx_seq_one_letter_code
_entity_poly.pdbx_strand_id
1 'polypeptide(L)'
;MVKPLKTIEARIRELLQQDRYRWQELAQLALEVRQHQLYLEKGLPSFTAWVRAIAEAAGRQPSLFWRYLKAATYYLRQVDSDDLNRIGEIEAAPEALDRLEKIERQAPRPVFEAMREKVLAGEATVAECRSVEKQYRPSDPLSNRGRPPLGNEGTYNHFGQWRKRESHSPGLEASLSRERAIAALRSSIETHAIHWTQSLAEKNIPPRNYRTHSNIVLPLAETTHQLEQLTIARWDLKQPKVVFGTAVKSCLADFEASSAWEPYLKICHYFCFAIPKQDQALLHAILDTVPSHVGVLAVDLDATLIHQGQIAFPVNVLRQPRHTEPEQLGQLYEALYEDLLAWNIKSARQAH
;
A
#
# COMPACT_ATOMS: atom_id res chain seq x y z
N MET A 1 -27.02 18.24 26.80
CA MET A 1 -26.80 17.80 28.20
C MET A 1 -25.89 16.59 28.17
N VAL A 2 -24.80 16.60 28.93
CA VAL A 2 -23.88 15.46 29.07
C VAL A 2 -24.63 14.33 29.75
N LYS A 3 -24.53 13.10 29.21
CA LYS A 3 -25.23 11.95 29.80
C LYS A 3 -24.53 11.52 31.10
N PRO A 4 -25.26 11.10 32.15
CA PRO A 4 -24.64 10.57 33.36
C PRO A 4 -23.77 9.33 33.07
N LEU A 5 -22.61 9.20 33.72
CA LEU A 5 -21.68 8.07 33.50
C LEU A 5 -22.37 6.71 33.63
N LYS A 6 -23.24 6.54 34.64
CA LYS A 6 -23.99 5.29 34.86
C LYS A 6 -24.86 4.92 33.65
N THR A 7 -25.51 5.91 33.03
CA THR A 7 -26.33 5.73 31.83
C THR A 7 -25.46 5.35 30.63
N ILE A 8 -24.29 5.99 30.49
CA ILE A 8 -23.32 5.66 29.44
C ILE A 8 -22.82 4.22 29.58
N GLU A 9 -22.37 3.82 30.78
CA GLU A 9 -21.86 2.47 31.01
C GLU A 9 -22.92 1.38 30.82
N ALA A 10 -24.16 1.64 31.22
CA ALA A 10 -25.28 0.72 31.00
C ALA A 10 -25.53 0.54 29.50
N ARG A 11 -25.52 1.63 28.73
CA ARG A 11 -25.71 1.58 27.28
C ARG A 11 -24.54 0.88 26.57
N ILE A 12 -23.29 1.15 26.97
CA ILE A 12 -22.12 0.44 26.44
C ILE A 12 -22.23 -1.07 26.69
N ARG A 13 -22.66 -1.49 27.89
CA ARG A 13 -22.86 -2.91 28.20
C ARG A 13 -23.95 -3.55 27.33
N GLU A 14 -25.06 -2.86 27.12
CA GLU A 14 -26.12 -3.31 26.22
C GLU A 14 -25.61 -3.48 24.79
N LEU A 15 -24.89 -2.49 24.25
CA LEU A 15 -24.32 -2.53 22.90
C LEU A 15 -23.34 -3.70 22.69
N LEU A 16 -22.62 -4.11 23.73
CA LEU A 16 -21.67 -5.22 23.68
C LEU A 16 -22.32 -6.60 23.76
N GLN A 17 -23.61 -6.67 24.10
CA GLN A 17 -24.41 -7.90 24.16
C GLN A 17 -25.20 -8.15 22.86
N GLN A 18 -25.32 -7.16 21.96
CA GLN A 18 -26.05 -7.29 20.69
C GLN A 18 -25.21 -8.00 19.61
N ASP A 19 -25.87 -8.83 18.78
CA ASP A 19 -25.23 -9.56 17.67
C ASP A 19 -24.73 -8.64 16.54
N ARG A 20 -25.35 -7.46 16.36
CA ARG A 20 -24.90 -6.42 15.43
C ARG A 20 -24.30 -5.26 16.20
N TYR A 21 -22.97 -5.20 16.22
CA TYR A 21 -22.23 -4.13 16.91
C TYR A 21 -22.46 -2.76 16.26
N ARG A 22 -23.19 -1.87 16.95
CA ARG A 22 -23.17 -0.43 16.66
C ARG A 22 -21.91 0.20 17.25
N TRP A 23 -20.78 -0.10 16.62
CA TRP A 23 -19.47 0.32 17.10
C TRP A 23 -19.32 1.85 17.15
N GLN A 24 -20.04 2.58 16.28
CA GLN A 24 -20.11 4.04 16.25
C GLN A 24 -20.64 4.60 17.57
N GLU A 25 -21.78 4.08 18.03
CA GLU A 25 -22.42 4.52 19.27
C GLU A 25 -21.53 4.24 20.48
N LEU A 26 -20.86 3.09 20.50
CA LEU A 26 -19.89 2.76 21.55
C LEU A 26 -18.71 3.74 21.52
N ALA A 27 -18.13 4.01 20.35
CA ALA A 27 -17.00 4.93 20.22
C ALA A 27 -17.38 6.36 20.63
N GLN A 28 -18.56 6.83 20.22
CA GLN A 28 -19.10 8.13 20.61
C GLN A 28 -19.24 8.26 22.13
N LEU A 29 -19.88 7.29 22.77
CA LEU A 29 -20.05 7.25 24.23
C LEU A 29 -18.72 7.20 24.97
N ALA A 30 -17.76 6.41 24.48
CA ALA A 30 -16.43 6.32 25.08
C ALA A 30 -15.63 7.62 24.91
N LEU A 31 -15.77 8.32 23.78
CA LEU A 31 -15.15 9.63 23.57
C LEU A 31 -15.81 10.72 24.43
N GLU A 32 -17.13 10.66 24.67
CA GLU A 32 -17.83 11.56 25.61
C GLU A 32 -17.28 11.41 27.04
N VAL A 33 -17.12 10.17 27.51
CA VAL A 33 -16.49 9.87 28.82
C VAL A 33 -15.08 10.45 28.90
N ARG A 34 -14.33 10.38 27.80
CA ARG A 34 -12.96 10.91 27.75
C ARG A 34 -12.93 12.43 27.73
N GLN A 35 -13.74 13.07 26.89
CA GLN A 35 -13.79 14.53 26.70
C GLN A 35 -14.20 15.24 27.98
N HIS A 36 -15.16 14.67 28.71
CA HIS A 36 -15.68 15.23 29.97
C HIS A 36 -15.02 14.63 31.22
N GLN A 37 -14.00 13.77 31.06
CA GLN A 37 -13.31 13.10 32.16
C GLN A 37 -14.23 12.38 33.16
N LEU A 38 -15.37 11.86 32.69
CA LEU A 38 -16.41 11.25 33.55
C LEU A 38 -15.89 10.05 34.35
N TYR A 39 -14.82 9.39 33.88
CA TYR A 39 -14.16 8.31 34.60
C TYR A 39 -13.68 8.71 36.01
N LEU A 40 -13.44 10.00 36.27
CA LEU A 40 -13.07 10.52 37.59
C LEU A 40 -14.22 10.39 38.60
N GLU A 41 -15.49 10.44 38.16
CA GLU A 41 -16.67 10.24 39.01
C GLU A 41 -16.68 8.87 39.70
N LYS A 42 -15.99 7.89 39.11
CA LYS A 42 -15.86 6.52 39.61
C LYS A 42 -14.57 6.29 40.41
N GLY A 43 -13.79 7.34 40.67
CA GLY A 43 -12.51 7.27 41.37
C GLY A 43 -11.40 6.58 40.56
N LEU A 44 -11.55 6.46 39.23
CA LEU A 44 -10.54 5.82 38.39
C LEU A 44 -9.45 6.81 37.99
N PRO A 45 -8.17 6.39 38.04
CA PRO A 45 -7.04 7.31 37.84
C PRO A 45 -6.81 7.72 36.37
N SER A 46 -7.44 7.03 35.41
CA SER A 46 -7.28 7.33 33.99
C SER A 46 -8.42 6.77 33.13
N PHE A 47 -8.58 7.33 31.94
CA PHE A 47 -9.47 6.80 30.91
C PHE A 47 -9.14 5.33 30.55
N THR A 48 -7.85 4.98 30.49
CA THR A 48 -7.40 3.60 30.24
C THR A 48 -7.86 2.65 31.35
N ALA A 49 -7.81 3.07 32.61
CA ALA A 49 -8.33 2.29 33.74
C ALA A 49 -9.84 2.08 33.60
N TRP A 50 -10.57 3.11 33.15
CA TRP A 50 -12.00 2.99 32.86
C TRP A 50 -12.31 2.03 31.71
N VAL A 51 -11.59 2.11 30.59
CA VAL A 51 -11.76 1.18 29.46
C VAL A 51 -11.52 -0.27 29.90
N ARG A 52 -10.50 -0.53 30.74
CA ARG A 52 -10.25 -1.87 31.29
C ARG A 52 -11.41 -2.35 32.17
N ALA A 53 -11.87 -1.52 33.10
CA ALA A 53 -12.94 -1.87 34.02
C ALA A 53 -14.27 -2.15 33.30
N ILE A 54 -14.65 -1.33 32.31
CA ILE A 54 -15.89 -1.54 31.55
C ILE A 54 -15.80 -2.74 30.61
N ALA A 55 -14.62 -3.00 30.01
CA ALA A 55 -14.40 -4.16 29.17
C ALA A 55 -14.48 -5.46 29.97
N GLU A 56 -13.85 -5.50 31.14
CA GLU A 56 -13.91 -6.63 32.08
C GLU A 56 -15.37 -6.89 32.53
N ALA A 57 -16.08 -5.85 32.96
CA ALA A 57 -17.49 -5.96 33.35
C ALA A 57 -18.42 -6.43 32.22
N ALA A 58 -18.04 -6.23 30.96
CA ALA A 58 -18.78 -6.67 29.79
C ALA A 58 -18.29 -8.02 29.21
N GLY A 59 -17.25 -8.65 29.80
CA GLY A 59 -16.66 -9.89 29.28
C GLY A 59 -15.99 -9.72 27.91
N ARG A 60 -15.44 -8.53 27.61
CA ARG A 60 -14.81 -8.20 26.32
C ARG A 60 -13.36 -7.79 26.50
N GLN A 61 -12.58 -7.88 25.42
CA GLN A 61 -11.19 -7.42 25.44
C GLN A 61 -11.10 -5.89 25.31
N PRO A 62 -10.23 -5.21 26.08
CA PRO A 62 -9.99 -3.77 25.93
C PRO A 62 -9.52 -3.36 24.53
N SER A 63 -8.85 -4.26 23.80
CA SER A 63 -8.39 -4.04 22.42
C SER A 63 -9.53 -3.67 21.46
N LEU A 64 -10.74 -4.18 21.71
CA LEU A 64 -11.93 -3.88 20.92
C LEU A 64 -12.31 -2.39 21.02
N PHE A 65 -12.32 -1.85 22.23
CA PHE A 65 -12.59 -0.43 22.49
C PHE A 65 -11.56 0.45 21.82
N TRP A 66 -10.27 0.13 21.98
CA TRP A 66 -9.20 0.90 21.36
C TRP A 66 -9.30 0.92 19.84
N ARG A 67 -9.69 -0.19 19.22
CA ARG A 67 -9.93 -0.26 17.78
C ARG A 67 -11.05 0.70 17.35
N TYR A 68 -12.18 0.70 18.05
CA TYR A 68 -13.32 1.58 17.72
C TYR A 68 -13.02 3.06 17.98
N LEU A 69 -12.37 3.38 19.10
CA LEU A 69 -11.90 4.72 19.41
C LEU A 69 -10.94 5.25 18.35
N LYS A 70 -10.02 4.39 17.89
CA LYS A 70 -9.05 4.72 16.85
C LYS A 70 -9.75 5.03 15.53
N ALA A 71 -10.66 4.16 15.11
CA ALA A 71 -11.42 4.34 13.88
C ALA A 71 -12.26 5.64 13.92
N ALA A 72 -13.00 5.89 15.00
CA ALA A 72 -13.82 7.10 15.14
C ALA A 72 -12.97 8.38 15.15
N THR A 73 -11.87 8.38 15.90
CA THR A 73 -10.95 9.54 15.96
C THR A 73 -10.30 9.79 14.60
N TYR A 74 -9.95 8.73 13.88
CA TYR A 74 -9.42 8.83 12.52
C TYR A 74 -10.45 9.40 11.56
N TYR A 75 -11.70 8.92 11.59
CA TYR A 75 -12.79 9.47 10.78
C TYR A 75 -12.98 10.97 11.01
N LEU A 76 -13.07 11.40 12.27
CA LEU A 76 -13.21 12.81 12.64
C LEU A 76 -12.09 13.69 12.06
N ARG A 77 -10.85 13.16 12.01
CA ARG A 77 -9.72 13.80 11.34
C ARG A 77 -9.91 13.93 9.82
N GLN A 78 -10.52 12.94 9.17
CA GLN A 78 -10.73 12.95 7.72
C GLN A 78 -11.85 13.91 7.27
N VAL A 79 -12.79 14.21 8.17
CA VAL A 79 -13.89 15.18 7.94
C VAL A 79 -13.67 16.53 8.64
N ASP A 80 -12.46 16.75 9.16
CA ASP A 80 -12.02 17.96 9.88
C ASP A 80 -13.04 18.48 10.91
N SER A 81 -13.43 17.60 11.84
CA SER A 81 -14.47 17.89 12.83
C SER A 81 -14.12 17.34 14.19
N ASP A 82 -14.37 18.13 15.24
CA ASP A 82 -14.33 17.67 16.64
C ASP A 82 -15.72 17.28 17.18
N ASP A 83 -16.78 17.43 16.37
CA ASP A 83 -18.15 17.05 16.77
C ASP A 83 -18.32 15.52 16.80
N LEU A 84 -18.47 14.97 18.00
CA LEU A 84 -18.70 13.55 18.24
C LEU A 84 -20.00 13.03 17.61
N ASN A 85 -20.98 13.90 17.32
CA ASN A 85 -22.24 13.47 16.69
C ASN A 85 -22.02 12.95 15.26
N ARG A 86 -20.97 13.43 14.58
CA ARG A 86 -20.59 12.93 13.25
C ARG A 86 -20.16 11.48 13.23
N ILE A 87 -19.81 10.89 14.39
CA ILE A 87 -19.46 9.47 14.49
C ILE A 87 -20.66 8.58 14.09
N GLY A 88 -21.89 9.04 14.32
CA GLY A 88 -23.10 8.32 13.91
C GLY A 88 -23.29 8.23 12.40
N GLU A 89 -22.63 9.10 11.63
CA GLU A 89 -22.69 9.16 10.16
C GLU A 89 -21.73 8.15 9.50
N ILE A 90 -20.86 7.49 10.30
CA ILE A 90 -19.86 6.58 9.75
C ILE A 90 -20.52 5.32 9.20
N GLU A 91 -20.49 5.17 7.88
CA GLU A 91 -20.93 3.95 7.20
C GLU A 91 -19.83 2.88 7.13
N ALA A 92 -18.56 3.29 7.15
CA ALA A 92 -17.41 2.41 7.04
C ALA A 92 -17.29 1.41 8.20
N ALA A 93 -16.76 0.22 7.91
CA ALA A 93 -16.28 -0.69 8.96
C ALA A 93 -15.04 -0.10 9.68
N PRO A 94 -14.85 -0.35 10.98
CA PRO A 94 -13.70 0.18 11.72
C PRO A 94 -12.38 -0.36 11.17
N GLU A 95 -12.36 -1.59 10.65
CA GLU A 95 -11.21 -2.16 9.94
C GLU A 95 -10.88 -1.40 8.65
N ALA A 96 -11.87 -0.88 7.91
CA ALA A 96 -11.62 -0.10 6.71
C ALA A 96 -10.91 1.23 7.05
N LEU A 97 -11.32 1.90 8.13
CA LEU A 97 -10.68 3.12 8.62
C LEU A 97 -9.25 2.89 9.12
N ASP A 98 -8.99 1.79 9.85
CA ASP A 98 -7.62 1.43 10.27
C ASP A 98 -6.69 1.18 9.06
N ARG A 99 -7.23 0.61 7.98
CA ARG A 99 -6.49 0.38 6.74
C ARG A 99 -6.25 1.68 5.98
N LEU A 100 -7.25 2.56 5.92
CA LEU A 100 -7.13 3.87 5.29
C LEU A 100 -6.01 4.70 5.94
N GLU A 101 -5.86 4.65 7.28
CA GLU A 101 -4.73 5.31 7.97
C GLU A 101 -3.36 4.80 7.48
N LYS A 102 -3.24 3.51 7.20
CA LYS A 102 -1.99 2.92 6.69
C LYS A 102 -1.74 3.32 5.24
N ILE A 103 -2.80 3.37 4.43
CA ILE A 103 -2.76 3.84 3.05
C ILE A 103 -2.30 5.32 3.02
N GLU A 104 -2.82 6.18 3.88
CA GLU A 104 -2.40 7.59 3.99
C GLU A 104 -0.89 7.75 4.21
N ARG A 105 -0.29 6.83 4.97
CA ARG A 105 1.16 6.85 5.26
C ARG A 105 2.00 6.32 4.11
N GLN A 106 1.47 5.41 3.30
CA GLN A 106 2.27 4.58 2.39
C GLN A 106 1.99 4.84 0.91
N ALA A 107 0.78 5.25 0.57
CA ALA A 107 0.36 5.44 -0.81
C ALA A 107 0.59 6.89 -1.30
N PRO A 108 0.71 7.10 -2.62
CA PRO A 108 0.63 8.43 -3.22
C PRO A 108 -0.67 9.15 -2.83
N ARG A 109 -0.61 10.49 -2.76
CA ARG A 109 -1.77 11.31 -2.35
C ARG A 109 -3.03 11.04 -3.20
N PRO A 110 -2.97 10.97 -4.54
CA PRO A 110 -4.16 10.68 -5.35
C PRO A 110 -4.82 9.34 -4.97
N VAL A 111 -3.99 8.31 -4.70
CA VAL A 111 -4.47 6.98 -4.30
C VAL A 111 -5.18 7.03 -2.96
N PHE A 112 -4.58 7.74 -2.00
CA PHE A 112 -5.18 7.95 -0.70
C PHE A 112 -6.51 8.71 -0.80
N GLU A 113 -6.58 9.81 -1.55
CA GLU A 113 -7.80 10.61 -1.68
C GLU A 113 -8.93 9.79 -2.32
N ALA A 114 -8.65 9.05 -3.39
CA ALA A 114 -9.63 8.17 -4.03
C ALA A 114 -10.14 7.08 -3.07
N MET A 115 -9.24 6.50 -2.26
CA MET A 115 -9.64 5.50 -1.26
C MET A 115 -10.39 6.14 -0.09
N ARG A 116 -10.02 7.37 0.31
CA ARG A 116 -10.69 8.13 1.37
C ARG A 116 -12.14 8.39 1.00
N GLU A 117 -12.40 8.90 -0.20
CA GLU A 117 -13.76 9.16 -0.68
C GLU A 117 -14.64 7.90 -0.62
N LYS A 118 -14.15 6.78 -1.19
CA LYS A 118 -14.86 5.49 -1.15
C LYS A 118 -15.11 4.96 0.26
N VAL A 119 -14.13 5.08 1.17
CA VAL A 119 -14.27 4.62 2.56
C VAL A 119 -15.29 5.46 3.31
N LEU A 120 -15.21 6.79 3.19
CA LEU A 120 -16.13 7.70 3.88
C LEU A 120 -17.56 7.55 3.37
N ALA A 121 -17.75 7.24 2.09
CA ALA A 121 -19.05 6.95 1.49
C ALA A 121 -19.57 5.52 1.78
N GLY A 122 -18.85 4.69 2.54
CA GLY A 122 -19.27 3.31 2.83
C GLY A 122 -19.19 2.33 1.65
N GLU A 123 -18.68 2.78 0.49
CA GLU A 123 -18.60 2.00 -0.75
C GLU A 123 -17.40 1.03 -0.76
N ALA A 124 -16.37 1.31 0.03
CA ALA A 124 -15.17 0.49 0.11
C ALA A 124 -15.34 -0.76 0.97
N THR A 125 -14.98 -1.92 0.43
CA THR A 125 -14.89 -3.14 1.23
C THR A 125 -13.58 -3.21 2.03
N VAL A 126 -13.58 -3.91 3.17
CA VAL A 126 -12.34 -4.17 3.94
C VAL A 126 -11.30 -4.93 3.10
N ALA A 127 -11.75 -5.81 2.20
CA ALA A 127 -10.88 -6.55 1.29
C ALA A 127 -10.20 -5.64 0.27
N GLU A 128 -10.93 -4.67 -0.28
CA GLU A 128 -10.39 -3.65 -1.19
C GLU A 128 -9.35 -2.78 -0.48
N CYS A 129 -9.67 -2.22 0.70
CA CYS A 129 -8.71 -1.44 1.49
C CYS A 129 -7.43 -2.24 1.79
N ARG A 130 -7.56 -3.54 2.11
CA ARG A 130 -6.42 -4.42 2.36
C ARG A 130 -5.60 -4.67 1.09
N SER A 131 -6.25 -4.78 -0.06
CA SER A 131 -5.57 -4.93 -1.36
C SER A 131 -4.71 -3.70 -1.66
N VAL A 132 -5.30 -2.51 -1.54
CA VAL A 132 -4.59 -1.23 -1.75
C VAL A 132 -3.45 -1.06 -0.74
N GLU A 133 -3.67 -1.31 0.56
CA GLU A 133 -2.60 -1.28 1.56
C GLU A 133 -1.44 -2.21 1.17
N LYS A 134 -1.74 -3.44 0.74
CA LYS A 134 -0.71 -4.42 0.34
C LYS A 134 0.09 -3.94 -0.86
N GLN A 135 -0.56 -3.29 -1.82
CA GLN A 135 0.04 -2.79 -3.05
C GLN A 135 1.08 -1.70 -2.81
N TYR A 136 0.84 -0.82 -1.82
CA TYR A 136 1.73 0.29 -1.51
C TYR A 136 2.61 0.05 -0.28
N ARG A 137 2.57 -1.14 0.30
CA ARG A 137 3.39 -1.49 1.47
C ARG A 137 4.88 -1.49 1.08
N PRO A 138 5.75 -0.79 1.81
CA PRO A 138 7.19 -0.80 1.51
C PRO A 138 7.77 -2.21 1.65
N SER A 139 8.76 -2.54 0.81
CA SER A 139 9.42 -3.84 0.77
C SER A 139 10.30 -4.13 1.98
N ASP A 140 10.70 -3.09 2.73
CA ASP A 140 11.53 -3.24 3.92
C ASP A 140 10.69 -3.13 5.22
N PRO A 141 10.54 -4.21 6.02
CA PRO A 141 9.71 -4.23 7.22
C PRO A 141 10.34 -3.51 8.43
N LEU A 142 11.60 -3.08 8.34
CA LEU A 142 12.39 -2.56 9.46
C LEU A 142 12.00 -1.14 9.91
N SER A 143 11.34 -0.33 9.08
CA SER A 143 11.06 1.08 9.44
C SER A 143 9.84 1.29 10.34
N ASN A 144 9.01 0.26 10.59
CA ASN A 144 7.71 0.43 11.27
C ASN A 144 7.45 -0.56 12.42
N ARG A 145 8.45 -1.33 12.87
CA ARG A 145 8.30 -2.22 14.02
C ARG A 145 9.28 -1.83 15.13
N GLY A 146 8.76 -1.14 16.14
CA GLY A 146 9.46 -0.92 17.40
C GLY A 146 8.48 -0.72 18.54
N ARG A 147 8.70 -1.46 19.64
CA ARG A 147 8.26 -1.05 20.97
C ARG A 147 8.99 0.27 21.28
N PRO A 148 8.33 1.31 21.84
CA PRO A 148 9.00 2.55 22.19
C PRO A 148 10.26 2.27 23.03
N PRO A 149 11.35 3.02 22.84
CA PRO A 149 12.54 2.87 23.67
C PRO A 149 12.17 3.03 25.15
N LEU A 150 12.84 2.27 26.03
CA LEU A 150 12.60 2.25 27.46
C LEU A 150 12.59 3.69 28.02
N GLY A 151 11.54 4.06 28.75
CA GLY A 151 11.33 5.43 29.27
C GLY A 151 10.38 6.31 28.46
N ASN A 152 9.99 5.89 27.24
CA ASN A 152 8.90 6.51 26.45
C ASN A 152 7.60 5.68 26.46
N GLU A 153 7.48 4.77 27.41
CA GLU A 153 6.30 3.94 27.64
C GLU A 153 5.22 4.80 28.30
N GLY A 154 4.25 5.28 27.50
CA GLY A 154 3.14 6.12 27.99
C GLY A 154 3.18 7.59 27.56
N THR A 155 4.25 8.05 26.92
CA THR A 155 4.33 9.41 26.31
C THR A 155 3.78 9.47 24.89
N TYR A 156 3.50 8.31 24.28
CA TYR A 156 2.74 8.23 23.02
C TYR A 156 1.27 8.58 23.27
N ASN A 157 0.95 9.86 23.11
CA ASN A 157 -0.41 10.32 22.86
C ASN A 157 -0.88 9.81 21.48
N HIS A 158 -1.10 8.50 21.33
CA HIS A 158 -1.77 7.92 20.15
C HIS A 158 -3.22 8.37 20.00
N PHE A 159 -3.70 9.19 20.93
CA PHE A 159 -5.01 9.77 20.89
C PHE A 159 -4.94 11.21 21.43
N GLY A 160 -5.11 12.20 20.55
CA GLY A 160 -5.65 13.51 20.92
C GLY A 160 -4.83 14.42 21.84
N GLN A 161 -3.57 14.71 21.50
CA GLN A 161 -3.07 16.07 21.73
C GLN A 161 -2.62 16.64 20.39
N TRP A 162 -3.50 17.49 19.85
CA TRP A 162 -3.27 18.30 18.67
C TRP A 162 -2.06 19.22 18.90
N ARG A 163 -0.91 18.86 18.31
CA ARG A 163 0.09 19.86 17.93
C ARG A 163 0.01 20.02 16.41
N LYS A 164 -0.07 21.28 15.98
CA LYS A 164 0.10 21.74 14.59
C LYS A 164 1.25 20.95 13.96
N ARG A 165 1.05 20.53 12.70
CA ARG A 165 2.09 19.92 11.83
C ARG A 165 3.41 20.68 12.01
N GLU A 166 4.30 20.14 12.82
CA GLU A 166 5.69 20.56 12.84
C GLU A 166 6.38 19.83 11.68
N SER A 167 7.01 20.66 10.86
CA SER A 167 7.79 20.37 9.67
C SER A 167 8.60 19.09 9.77
N HIS A 168 8.30 18.14 8.87
CA HIS A 168 9.06 16.92 8.71
C HIS A 168 10.43 17.22 8.08
N SER A 169 11.44 16.44 8.46
CA SER A 169 12.80 16.58 7.92
C SER A 169 12.82 16.32 6.40
N PRO A 170 13.40 17.21 5.58
CA PRO A 170 13.32 17.12 4.12
C PRO A 170 13.88 15.82 3.53
N GLY A 171 14.89 15.22 4.16
CA GLY A 171 15.50 13.96 3.69
C GLY A 171 14.58 12.74 3.82
N LEU A 172 13.75 12.69 4.86
CA LEU A 172 12.81 11.58 5.07
C LEU A 172 11.62 11.68 4.10
N GLU A 173 11.12 12.89 3.86
CA GLU A 173 10.04 13.13 2.89
C GLU A 173 10.46 12.81 1.45
N ALA A 174 11.69 13.17 1.06
CA ALA A 174 12.22 12.83 -0.27
C ALA A 174 12.35 11.31 -0.47
N SER A 175 12.86 10.59 0.53
CA SER A 175 12.95 9.12 0.48
C SER A 175 11.57 8.46 0.43
N LEU A 176 10.63 8.91 1.25
CA LEU A 176 9.24 8.42 1.24
C LEU A 176 8.52 8.74 -0.07
N SER A 177 8.80 9.91 -0.67
CA SER A 177 8.27 10.30 -1.98
C SER A 177 8.79 9.38 -3.09
N ARG A 178 10.09 9.02 -3.07
CA ARG A 178 10.68 8.07 -4.02
C ARG A 178 10.06 6.67 -3.88
N GLU A 179 9.96 6.13 -2.67
CA GLU A 179 9.36 4.81 -2.44
C GLU A 179 7.90 4.76 -2.90
N ARG A 180 7.13 5.81 -2.62
CA ARG A 180 5.75 5.97 -3.11
C ARG A 180 5.68 5.98 -4.63
N ALA A 181 6.59 6.70 -5.29
CA ALA A 181 6.65 6.72 -6.75
C ALA A 181 6.98 5.33 -7.32
N ILE A 182 7.98 4.63 -6.79
CA ILE A 182 8.32 3.26 -7.22
C ILE A 182 7.13 2.32 -7.03
N ALA A 183 6.45 2.38 -5.88
CA ALA A 183 5.27 1.57 -5.60
C ALA A 183 4.12 1.88 -6.58
N ALA A 184 3.89 3.16 -6.89
CA ALA A 184 2.90 3.60 -7.87
C ALA A 184 3.19 3.12 -9.29
N LEU A 185 4.45 3.20 -9.70
CA LEU A 185 4.90 2.70 -11.00
C LEU A 185 4.64 1.20 -11.11
N ARG A 186 5.17 0.39 -10.16
CA ARG A 186 4.97 -1.07 -10.14
C ARG A 186 3.49 -1.45 -10.15
N SER A 187 2.72 -0.86 -9.24
CA SER A 187 1.26 -1.01 -9.14
C SER A 187 0.58 -0.79 -10.49
N SER A 188 0.96 0.28 -11.19
CA SER A 188 0.34 0.66 -12.46
C SER A 188 0.73 -0.27 -13.60
N ILE A 189 2.00 -0.67 -13.69
CA ILE A 189 2.46 -1.64 -14.70
C ILE A 189 1.81 -3.01 -14.48
N GLU A 190 1.67 -3.46 -13.24
CA GLU A 190 1.00 -4.73 -12.91
C GLU A 190 -0.50 -4.69 -13.24
N THR A 191 -1.19 -3.61 -12.83
CA THR A 191 -2.63 -3.42 -13.11
C THR A 191 -2.91 -3.41 -14.61
N HIS A 192 -2.05 -2.74 -15.39
CA HIS A 192 -2.20 -2.62 -16.84
C HIS A 192 -1.45 -3.69 -17.63
N ALA A 193 -0.96 -4.77 -16.98
CA ALA A 193 -0.13 -5.81 -17.59
C ALA A 193 -0.68 -6.34 -18.91
N ILE A 194 -1.98 -6.66 -18.95
CA ILE A 194 -2.64 -7.15 -20.18
C ILE A 194 -2.56 -6.11 -21.30
N HIS A 195 -2.95 -4.86 -21.00
CA HIS A 195 -3.10 -3.82 -22.02
C HIS A 195 -1.76 -3.48 -22.67
N TRP A 196 -0.73 -3.19 -21.88
CA TRP A 196 0.56 -2.82 -22.47
C TRP A 196 1.24 -4.02 -23.13
N THR A 197 1.23 -5.22 -22.54
CA THR A 197 1.86 -6.40 -23.20
C THR A 197 1.16 -6.77 -24.51
N GLN A 198 -0.16 -6.62 -24.58
CA GLN A 198 -0.93 -6.80 -25.80
C GLN A 198 -0.54 -5.79 -26.87
N SER A 199 -0.39 -4.51 -26.51
CA SER A 199 0.08 -3.47 -27.41
C SER A 199 1.50 -3.77 -27.92
N LEU A 200 2.41 -4.21 -27.05
CA LEU A 200 3.79 -4.51 -27.42
C LEU A 200 3.91 -5.73 -28.33
N ALA A 201 3.08 -6.75 -28.13
CA ALA A 201 3.09 -7.97 -28.94
C ALA A 201 2.31 -7.84 -30.25
N GLU A 202 1.76 -6.65 -30.54
CA GLU A 202 0.91 -6.36 -31.69
C GLU A 202 -0.26 -7.36 -31.82
N LYS A 203 -0.88 -7.71 -30.69
CA LYS A 203 -2.01 -8.64 -30.65
C LYS A 203 -3.32 -7.90 -30.49
N ASN A 204 -4.32 -8.30 -31.27
CA ASN A 204 -5.68 -7.73 -31.18
C ASN A 204 -6.56 -8.44 -30.13
N ILE A 205 -6.02 -9.44 -29.43
CA ILE A 205 -6.71 -10.19 -28.39
C ILE A 205 -5.83 -10.25 -27.13
N PRO A 206 -6.43 -10.32 -25.93
CA PRO A 206 -5.67 -10.50 -24.69
C PRO A 206 -5.04 -11.90 -24.63
N PRO A 207 -3.94 -12.08 -23.86
CA PRO A 207 -3.34 -13.39 -23.69
C PRO A 207 -4.29 -14.33 -22.94
N ARG A 208 -4.37 -15.59 -23.38
CA ARG A 208 -5.18 -16.63 -22.71
C ARG A 208 -4.66 -16.96 -21.31
N ASN A 209 -3.33 -16.96 -21.15
CA ASN A 209 -2.68 -17.16 -19.87
C ASN A 209 -1.63 -16.08 -19.70
N TYR A 210 -1.62 -15.41 -18.55
CA TYR A 210 -0.55 -14.51 -18.18
C TYR A 210 -0.31 -14.56 -16.68
N ARG A 211 0.92 -14.22 -16.27
CA ARG A 211 1.28 -14.07 -14.87
C ARG A 211 2.33 -12.97 -14.73
N THR A 212 2.14 -12.12 -13.72
CA THR A 212 3.11 -11.09 -13.35
C THR A 212 3.85 -11.55 -12.09
N HIS A 213 5.15 -11.29 -12.07
CA HIS A 213 6.07 -11.54 -10.98
C HIS A 213 6.80 -10.24 -10.65
N SER A 214 7.07 -9.98 -9.37
CA SER A 214 7.67 -8.73 -8.90
C SER A 214 8.89 -9.02 -8.04
N ASN A 215 9.92 -8.16 -8.11
CA ASN A 215 11.19 -8.29 -7.37
C ASN A 215 11.91 -9.63 -7.60
N ILE A 216 12.08 -10.02 -8.86
CA ILE A 216 12.67 -11.29 -9.24
C ILE A 216 14.18 -11.18 -9.15
N VAL A 217 14.78 -12.14 -8.46
CA VAL A 217 16.23 -12.20 -8.27
C VAL A 217 16.80 -13.25 -9.22
N LEU A 218 17.73 -12.84 -10.07
CA LEU A 218 18.26 -13.66 -11.15
C LEU A 218 19.79 -13.73 -11.07
N PRO A 219 20.38 -14.94 -11.06
CA PRO A 219 21.82 -15.10 -11.21
C PRO A 219 22.19 -14.95 -12.70
N LEU A 220 22.60 -13.76 -13.13
CA LEU A 220 23.03 -13.51 -14.51
C LEU A 220 24.50 -13.10 -14.52
N ALA A 221 25.28 -13.73 -15.40
CA ALA A 221 26.70 -13.40 -15.63
C ALA A 221 27.50 -13.24 -14.32
N GLU A 222 27.47 -14.27 -13.46
CA GLU A 222 28.19 -14.36 -12.17
C GLU A 222 27.73 -13.38 -11.08
N THR A 223 26.77 -12.50 -11.37
CA THR A 223 26.22 -11.55 -10.40
C THR A 223 24.72 -11.72 -10.22
N THR A 224 24.22 -11.23 -9.09
CA THR A 224 22.78 -11.29 -8.78
C THR A 224 22.13 -10.00 -9.22
N HIS A 225 21.16 -10.10 -10.12
CA HIS A 225 20.37 -8.97 -10.59
C HIS A 225 18.96 -9.03 -10.01
N GLN A 226 18.36 -7.88 -9.75
CA GLN A 226 16.98 -7.78 -9.29
C GLN A 226 16.15 -7.03 -10.33
N LEU A 227 15.29 -7.78 -11.03
CA LEU A 227 14.31 -7.22 -11.95
C LEU A 227 13.04 -6.86 -11.19
N GLU A 228 12.60 -5.61 -11.30
CA GLU A 228 11.48 -5.09 -10.53
C GLU A 228 10.15 -5.76 -10.92
N GLN A 229 9.94 -6.03 -12.21
CA GLN A 229 8.74 -6.69 -12.70
C GLN A 229 8.99 -7.52 -13.96
N LEU A 230 8.28 -8.65 -14.05
CA LEU A 230 8.25 -9.52 -15.21
C LEU A 230 6.82 -9.98 -15.46
N THR A 231 6.37 -9.92 -16.71
CA THR A 231 5.12 -10.52 -17.13
C THR A 231 5.40 -11.62 -18.14
N ILE A 232 4.88 -12.81 -17.87
CA ILE A 232 4.93 -13.95 -18.79
C ILE A 232 3.53 -14.10 -19.38
N ALA A 233 3.42 -14.01 -20.70
CA ALA A 233 2.15 -14.10 -21.39
C ALA A 233 2.17 -15.20 -22.45
N ARG A 234 1.00 -15.80 -22.68
CA ARG A 234 0.77 -16.82 -23.70
C ARG A 234 -0.60 -16.61 -24.32
N TRP A 235 -0.60 -16.26 -25.60
CA TRP A 235 -1.82 -16.03 -26.37
C TRP A 235 -2.51 -17.33 -26.79
N ASP A 236 -1.74 -18.34 -27.15
CA ASP A 236 -2.25 -19.67 -27.52
C ASP A 236 -1.36 -20.78 -26.92
N LEU A 237 -1.97 -21.91 -26.57
CA LEU A 237 -1.29 -23.14 -26.14
C LEU A 237 -0.37 -23.72 -27.22
N LYS A 238 -0.50 -23.29 -28.47
CA LYS A 238 0.43 -23.66 -29.55
C LYS A 238 1.63 -22.71 -29.69
N GLN A 239 1.55 -21.52 -29.12
CA GLN A 239 2.62 -20.53 -29.18
C GLN A 239 3.54 -20.64 -27.96
N PRO A 240 4.84 -20.28 -28.12
CA PRO A 240 5.75 -20.16 -26.99
C PRO A 240 5.27 -19.06 -26.03
N LYS A 241 5.72 -19.15 -24.78
CA LYS A 241 5.51 -18.08 -23.80
C LYS A 241 6.40 -16.90 -24.17
N VAL A 242 5.84 -15.70 -24.09
CA VAL A 242 6.57 -14.44 -24.30
C VAL A 242 6.82 -13.80 -22.95
N VAL A 243 8.03 -13.26 -22.79
CA VAL A 243 8.51 -12.68 -21.53
C VAL A 243 8.75 -11.19 -21.70
N PHE A 244 8.09 -10.40 -20.86
CA PHE A 244 8.21 -8.96 -20.82
C PHE A 244 8.88 -8.56 -19.51
N GLY A 245 10.08 -7.98 -19.58
CA GLY A 245 10.78 -7.44 -18.42
C GLY A 245 10.53 -5.93 -18.29
N THR A 246 10.41 -5.47 -17.05
CA THR A 246 10.27 -4.04 -16.76
C THR A 246 11.15 -3.65 -15.59
N ALA A 247 12.07 -2.71 -15.84
CA ALA A 247 12.83 -2.05 -14.81
C ALA A 247 12.17 -0.72 -14.43
N VAL A 248 11.93 -0.49 -13.15
CA VAL A 248 11.21 0.70 -12.65
C VAL A 248 12.22 1.74 -12.19
N LYS A 249 12.17 2.94 -12.78
CA LYS A 249 13.05 4.06 -12.41
C LYS A 249 12.22 5.26 -12.03
N SER A 250 12.39 5.72 -10.79
CA SER A 250 11.62 6.79 -10.19
C SER A 250 12.19 8.18 -10.41
N CYS A 251 13.49 8.30 -10.69
CA CYS A 251 14.19 9.53 -10.99
C CYS A 251 15.53 9.25 -11.69
N LEU A 252 16.23 10.31 -12.13
CA LEU A 252 17.54 10.20 -12.78
C LEU A 252 18.57 9.45 -11.94
N ALA A 253 18.70 9.77 -10.65
CA ALA A 253 19.65 9.11 -9.75
C ALA A 253 19.38 7.59 -9.60
N ASP A 254 18.11 7.17 -9.70
CA ASP A 254 17.70 5.77 -9.67
C ASP A 254 18.15 5.02 -10.93
N PHE A 255 18.09 5.70 -12.08
CA PHE A 255 18.58 5.18 -13.36
C PHE A 255 20.11 5.08 -13.37
N GLU A 256 20.81 6.13 -12.95
CA GLU A 256 22.28 6.17 -12.91
C GLU A 256 22.86 5.14 -11.93
N ALA A 257 22.22 4.93 -10.78
CA ALA A 257 22.63 3.92 -9.80
C ALA A 257 22.43 2.48 -10.30
N SER A 258 21.64 2.26 -11.36
CA SER A 258 21.28 0.95 -11.89
C SER A 258 21.92 0.75 -13.27
N SER A 259 23.24 0.72 -13.32
CA SER A 259 24.03 0.58 -14.55
C SER A 259 24.08 -0.84 -15.12
N ALA A 260 23.27 -1.78 -14.61
CA ALA A 260 23.37 -3.21 -14.90
C ALA A 260 22.03 -3.77 -15.37
N TRP A 261 21.47 -3.17 -16.43
CA TRP A 261 20.17 -3.54 -16.99
C TRP A 261 20.31 -4.37 -18.28
N GLU A 262 21.44 -4.29 -18.97
CA GLU A 262 21.75 -5.01 -20.21
C GLU A 262 21.59 -6.53 -20.08
N PRO A 263 21.95 -7.18 -18.95
CA PRO A 263 21.72 -8.60 -18.77
C PRO A 263 20.26 -9.01 -18.89
N TYR A 264 19.30 -8.11 -18.62
CA TYR A 264 17.88 -8.39 -18.77
C TYR A 264 17.46 -8.63 -20.22
N LEU A 265 18.23 -8.14 -21.20
CA LEU A 265 17.98 -8.40 -22.62
C LEU A 265 18.20 -9.87 -23.00
N LYS A 266 19.00 -10.60 -22.22
CA LYS A 266 19.29 -12.02 -22.47
C LYS A 266 18.17 -12.96 -22.00
N ILE A 267 17.23 -12.46 -21.20
CA ILE A 267 16.16 -13.26 -20.58
C ILE A 267 14.75 -12.80 -20.96
N CYS A 268 14.63 -11.62 -21.57
CA CYS A 268 13.35 -11.04 -21.98
C CYS A 268 13.21 -11.07 -23.50
N HIS A 269 11.98 -11.26 -23.98
CA HIS A 269 11.64 -11.03 -25.39
C HIS A 269 11.38 -9.54 -25.65
N TYR A 270 10.87 -8.83 -24.64
CA TYR A 270 10.71 -7.39 -24.64
C TYR A 270 11.17 -6.84 -23.30
N PHE A 271 11.99 -5.80 -23.32
CA PHE A 271 12.45 -5.13 -22.10
C PHE A 271 12.09 -3.65 -22.16
N CYS A 272 11.55 -3.13 -21.06
CA CYS A 272 11.17 -1.72 -20.94
C CYS A 272 11.69 -1.09 -19.64
N PHE A 273 11.94 0.21 -19.68
CA PHE A 273 11.96 1.04 -18.48
C PHE A 273 10.56 1.58 -18.20
N ALA A 274 10.13 1.58 -16.94
CA ALA A 274 8.91 2.24 -16.48
C ALA A 274 9.27 3.47 -15.63
N ILE A 275 8.80 4.65 -16.05
CA ILE A 275 9.17 5.93 -15.47
C ILE A 275 7.95 6.83 -15.22
N PRO A 276 8.05 7.84 -14.33
CA PRO A 276 7.05 8.90 -14.24
C PRO A 276 7.02 9.71 -15.54
N LYS A 277 5.83 9.93 -16.10
CA LYS A 277 5.64 10.73 -17.33
C LYS A 277 6.13 12.18 -17.16
N GLN A 278 6.06 12.69 -15.94
CA GLN A 278 6.44 14.04 -15.55
C GLN A 278 7.96 14.27 -15.64
N ASP A 279 8.77 13.22 -15.50
CA ASP A 279 10.23 13.34 -15.41
C ASP A 279 10.87 13.34 -16.81
N GLN A 280 10.85 14.51 -17.44
CA GLN A 280 11.44 14.70 -18.77
C GLN A 280 12.97 14.54 -18.76
N ALA A 281 13.64 14.84 -17.65
CA ALA A 281 15.08 14.68 -17.55
C ALA A 281 15.47 13.19 -17.56
N LEU A 282 14.77 12.36 -16.80
CA LEU A 282 14.92 10.91 -16.82
C LEU A 282 14.57 10.32 -18.20
N LEU A 283 13.49 10.80 -18.83
CA LEU A 283 13.11 10.36 -20.17
C LEU A 283 14.24 10.62 -21.18
N HIS A 284 14.78 11.85 -21.24
CA HIS A 284 15.89 12.17 -22.15
C HIS A 284 17.13 11.33 -21.85
N ALA A 285 17.50 11.20 -20.58
CA ALA A 285 18.65 10.38 -20.19
C ALA A 285 18.52 8.92 -20.68
N ILE A 286 17.34 8.31 -20.56
CA ILE A 286 17.08 6.96 -21.07
C ILE A 286 17.12 6.93 -22.60
N LEU A 287 16.51 7.91 -23.27
CA LEU A 287 16.47 7.94 -24.75
C LEU A 287 17.87 8.12 -25.36
N ASP A 288 18.74 8.89 -24.70
CA ASP A 288 20.09 9.20 -25.17
C ASP A 288 21.10 8.08 -24.88
N THR A 289 20.91 7.32 -23.79
CA THR A 289 21.88 6.30 -23.35
C THR A 289 21.48 4.87 -23.70
N VAL A 290 20.18 4.57 -23.77
CA VAL A 290 19.68 3.22 -23.93
C VAL A 290 19.37 2.94 -25.41
N PRO A 291 19.80 1.80 -25.98
CA PRO A 291 19.52 1.41 -27.35
C PRO A 291 18.04 1.50 -27.73
N SER A 292 17.79 1.80 -29.01
CA SER A 292 16.43 2.00 -29.55
C SER A 292 15.52 0.77 -29.52
N HIS A 293 16.07 -0.43 -29.25
CA HIS A 293 15.29 -1.66 -29.11
C HIS A 293 14.71 -1.86 -27.71
N VAL A 294 15.10 -1.04 -26.71
CA VAL A 294 14.54 -1.09 -25.36
C VAL A 294 13.33 -0.17 -25.26
N GLY A 295 12.23 -0.64 -24.69
CA GLY A 295 11.00 0.14 -24.57
C GLY A 295 11.04 1.15 -23.42
N VAL A 296 10.11 2.11 -23.47
CA VAL A 296 9.86 3.06 -22.38
C VAL A 296 8.37 3.16 -22.14
N LEU A 297 7.96 2.83 -20.92
CA LEU A 297 6.61 2.98 -20.39
C LEU A 297 6.58 4.23 -19.50
N ALA A 298 5.69 5.16 -19.78
CA ALA A 298 5.45 6.32 -18.96
C ALA A 298 4.15 6.16 -18.18
N VAL A 299 4.24 6.30 -16.86
CA VAL A 299 3.10 6.27 -15.96
C VAL A 299 2.76 7.70 -15.56
N ASP A 300 1.52 8.10 -15.80
CA ASP A 300 1.07 9.46 -15.51
C ASP A 300 0.64 9.60 -14.04
N LEU A 301 1.55 10.03 -13.17
CA LEU A 301 1.30 10.15 -11.73
C LEU A 301 0.40 11.33 -11.34
N ASP A 302 0.10 12.24 -12.28
CA ASP A 302 -0.82 13.37 -12.09
C ASP A 302 -2.23 13.07 -12.63
N ALA A 303 -2.38 12.02 -13.43
CA ALA A 303 -3.67 11.66 -14.01
C ALA A 303 -4.64 11.13 -12.94
N THR A 304 -5.92 11.29 -13.22
CA THR A 304 -7.00 10.70 -12.43
C THR A 304 -6.89 9.17 -12.50
N LEU A 305 -7.01 8.52 -11.34
CA LEU A 305 -6.91 7.06 -11.22
C LEU A 305 -8.13 6.41 -11.87
N ILE A 306 -8.00 5.89 -13.08
CA ILE A 306 -9.11 5.24 -13.79
C ILE A 306 -8.61 3.97 -14.48
N HIS A 307 -8.88 2.81 -13.88
CA HIS A 307 -9.03 1.56 -14.64
C HIS A 307 -9.90 0.54 -13.89
N GLN A 308 -11.08 0.22 -14.41
CA GLN A 308 -11.88 -0.98 -14.04
C GLN A 308 -12.02 -1.25 -12.52
N GLY A 309 -12.24 -0.20 -11.72
CA GLY A 309 -12.41 -0.32 -10.27
C GLY A 309 -11.11 -0.48 -9.45
N GLN A 310 -9.94 -0.52 -10.10
CA GLN A 310 -8.64 -0.54 -9.46
C GLN A 310 -8.01 0.86 -9.43
N ILE A 311 -7.35 1.18 -8.31
CA ILE A 311 -6.71 2.47 -8.08
C ILE A 311 -5.27 2.41 -8.61
N ALA A 312 -5.12 2.66 -9.91
CA ALA A 312 -3.83 2.67 -10.61
C ALA A 312 -3.72 3.84 -11.59
N PHE A 313 -2.48 4.28 -11.85
CA PHE A 313 -2.21 5.35 -12.80
C PHE A 313 -2.14 4.79 -14.22
N PRO A 314 -2.57 5.56 -15.24
CA PRO A 314 -2.54 5.08 -16.62
C PRO A 314 -1.10 4.93 -17.12
N VAL A 315 -0.89 3.91 -17.96
CA VAL A 315 0.41 3.53 -18.51
C VAL A 315 0.41 3.76 -20.02
N ASN A 316 1.35 4.57 -20.51
CA ASN A 316 1.53 4.89 -21.93
C ASN A 316 2.85 4.31 -22.44
N VAL A 317 2.85 3.71 -23.63
CA VAL A 317 4.09 3.27 -24.29
C VAL A 317 4.67 4.46 -25.06
N LEU A 318 5.78 5.04 -24.58
CA LEU A 318 6.47 6.15 -25.25
C LEU A 318 7.46 5.66 -26.32
N ARG A 319 8.14 4.53 -26.06
CA ARG A 319 9.04 3.88 -27.01
C ARG A 319 8.69 2.40 -27.07
N GLN A 320 8.39 1.90 -28.26
CA GLN A 320 8.10 0.49 -28.48
C GLN A 320 9.42 -0.30 -28.41
N PRO A 321 9.56 -1.30 -27.50
CA PRO A 321 10.65 -2.25 -27.55
C PRO A 321 10.59 -3.09 -28.83
N ARG A 322 11.73 -3.61 -29.26
CA ARG A 322 11.77 -4.63 -30.31
C ARG A 322 11.84 -6.02 -29.69
N HIS A 323 11.27 -6.99 -30.38
CA HIS A 323 11.39 -8.39 -30.01
C HIS A 323 12.85 -8.83 -30.07
N THR A 324 13.32 -9.46 -29.00
CA THR A 324 14.64 -10.10 -28.89
C THR A 324 14.46 -11.60 -28.69
N GLU A 325 15.46 -12.38 -29.13
CA GLU A 325 15.52 -13.82 -28.85
C GLU A 325 16.37 -14.05 -27.60
N PRO A 326 15.77 -14.39 -26.44
CA PRO A 326 16.51 -14.50 -25.18
C PRO A 326 17.38 -15.77 -25.15
N GLU A 327 18.68 -15.59 -24.94
CA GLU A 327 19.67 -16.68 -24.83
C GLU A 327 19.59 -17.47 -23.52
N GLN A 328 19.08 -16.85 -22.44
CA GLN A 328 19.13 -17.37 -21.07
C GLN A 328 17.75 -17.62 -20.45
N LEU A 329 16.74 -17.89 -21.29
CA LEU A 329 15.36 -18.09 -20.85
C LEU A 329 15.20 -19.25 -19.85
N GLY A 330 16.06 -20.28 -19.93
CA GLY A 330 16.07 -21.40 -18.98
C GLY A 330 16.37 -20.97 -17.55
N GLN A 331 17.35 -20.08 -17.34
CA GLN A 331 17.75 -19.57 -16.03
C GLN A 331 16.61 -18.78 -15.37
N LEU A 332 15.86 -18.02 -16.16
CA LEU A 332 14.68 -17.31 -15.69
C LEU A 332 13.61 -18.29 -15.16
N TYR A 333 13.28 -19.34 -15.93
CA TYR A 333 12.28 -20.31 -15.51
C TYR A 333 12.71 -21.10 -14.27
N GLU A 334 14.00 -21.43 -14.17
CA GLU A 334 14.57 -22.07 -12.99
C GLU A 334 14.43 -21.17 -11.75
N ALA A 335 14.84 -19.90 -11.83
CA ALA A 335 14.71 -18.96 -10.72
C ALA A 335 13.25 -18.77 -10.28
N LEU A 336 12.30 -18.71 -11.23
CA LEU A 336 10.87 -18.62 -10.91
C LEU A 336 10.33 -19.91 -10.28
N TYR A 337 10.85 -21.07 -10.69
CA TYR A 337 10.48 -22.36 -10.14
C TYR A 337 11.01 -22.53 -8.71
N GLU A 338 12.27 -22.16 -8.45
CA GLU A 338 12.86 -22.15 -7.11
C GLU A 338 12.12 -21.22 -6.16
N ASP A 339 11.73 -20.02 -6.62
CA ASP A 339 10.93 -19.08 -5.85
C ASP A 339 9.56 -19.67 -5.49
N LEU A 340 8.89 -20.33 -6.46
CA LEU A 340 7.60 -21.01 -6.23
C LEU A 340 7.71 -22.13 -5.18
N LEU A 341 8.82 -22.86 -5.17
CA LEU A 341 9.10 -23.93 -4.22
C LEU A 341 9.71 -23.42 -2.90
N ALA A 342 9.96 -22.13 -2.77
CA ALA A 342 10.68 -21.51 -1.66
C ALA A 342 12.07 -22.13 -1.40
N TRP A 343 12.72 -22.64 -2.44
CA TRP A 343 14.07 -23.22 -2.39
C TRP A 343 15.17 -22.15 -2.41
N ASN A 344 14.80 -20.90 -2.68
CA ASN A 344 15.74 -19.80 -2.77
C ASN A 344 16.36 -19.48 -1.39
N ILE A 345 17.69 -19.55 -1.30
CA ILE A 345 18.57 -19.56 -0.11
C ILE A 345 18.49 -18.27 0.74
N LYS A 346 17.67 -17.28 0.39
CA LYS A 346 17.38 -16.13 1.26
C LYS A 346 16.78 -16.54 2.62
N SER A 347 16.14 -17.70 2.72
CA SER A 347 15.68 -18.30 3.98
C SER A 347 16.80 -18.88 4.86
N ALA A 348 17.97 -19.22 4.29
CA ALA A 348 19.10 -19.74 5.07
C ALA A 348 19.94 -18.65 5.74
N ARG A 349 19.91 -17.41 5.23
CA ARG A 349 20.66 -16.26 5.82
C ARG A 349 19.92 -15.52 6.94
N GLN A 350 18.67 -15.88 7.24
CA GLN A 350 17.92 -15.36 8.40
C GLN A 350 17.89 -16.36 9.58
N ALA A 351 18.50 -17.54 9.43
CA ALA A 351 18.58 -18.57 10.46
C ALA A 351 19.97 -18.68 11.12
N HIS A 352 20.87 -17.70 10.87
CA HIS A 352 22.16 -17.58 11.53
C HIS A 352 22.32 -16.22 12.21
#